data_AF-A0A969JSD0-F1
#
_entry.id   AF-A0A969JSD0-F1
#
_cell.length_a   1.000
_cell.length_b   1.000
_cell.length_c   1.000
_cell.angle_alpha   90.00
_cell.angle_beta   90.00
_cell.angle_gamma   90.00
#
_symmetry.space_group_name_H-M   'P 1'
#
loop_
_entity.id
_entity.type
_entity.pdbx_description
1 polymer ?
#
loop_
_entity_poly.entity_id
_entity_poly.type
_entity_poly.pdbx_seq_one_letter_code
_entity_poly.pdbx_strand_id
1 'polypeptide(L)'
;MEFLVLATKYTFQAAFIAMAAGAIYFALERNNVAAQYRSALNMATLICFIAAVQYFGMKGVVGIDGGVDVIIAFPTELRYVDWLLTTPLLVAMVPIMLQTRGRGLMTRLVIFDIIMITTGYLGEIAINTKDTSGMFAWIMFGVSTLAWLLIVFDLFISIDKDINKAPRPIRDGLRTLRLFITFGWSIYPIGYELR
;
A
#
# COMPACT_ATOMS: atom_id res chain seq x y z
N MET A 1 -5.58 -16.79 24.26
CA MET A 1 -6.18 -16.23 23.03
C MET A 1 -6.64 -14.79 23.21
N GLU A 2 -7.26 -14.41 24.34
CA GLU A 2 -7.66 -13.00 24.60
C GLU A 2 -6.51 -11.98 24.46
N PHE A 3 -5.31 -12.29 24.94
CA PHE A 3 -4.16 -11.38 24.79
C PHE A 3 -3.86 -11.01 23.34
N LEU A 4 -3.91 -11.99 22.41
CA LEU A 4 -3.61 -11.75 21.00
C LEU A 4 -4.71 -10.93 20.31
N VAL A 5 -5.98 -11.15 20.68
CA VAL A 5 -7.12 -10.36 20.20
C VAL A 5 -6.97 -8.91 20.67
N LEU A 6 -6.67 -8.72 21.96
CA LEU A 6 -6.49 -7.40 22.55
C LEU A 6 -5.25 -6.68 21.97
N ALA A 7 -4.14 -7.40 21.78
CA ALA A 7 -2.95 -6.88 21.11
C ALA A 7 -3.27 -6.42 19.69
N THR A 8 -3.99 -7.22 18.90
CA THR A 8 -4.44 -6.86 17.54
C THR A 8 -5.33 -5.60 17.54
N LYS A 9 -6.24 -5.49 18.51
CA LYS A 9 -7.10 -4.31 18.65
C LYS A 9 -6.27 -3.05 18.92
N TYR A 10 -5.31 -3.13 19.84
CA TYR A 10 -4.44 -1.99 20.17
C TYR A 10 -3.46 -1.63 19.05
N THR A 11 -2.98 -2.60 18.26
CA THR A 11 -2.14 -2.29 17.10
C THR A 11 -2.95 -1.57 16.01
N PHE A 12 -4.22 -1.93 15.78
CA PHE A 12 -5.09 -1.16 14.89
C PHE A 12 -5.36 0.26 15.40
N GLN A 13 -5.57 0.43 16.71
CA GLN A 13 -5.72 1.76 17.30
C GLN A 13 -4.44 2.60 17.16
N ALA A 14 -3.27 2.01 17.40
CA ALA A 14 -1.99 2.68 17.24
C ALA A 14 -1.76 3.09 15.78
N ALA A 15 -2.08 2.20 14.82
CA ALA A 15 -1.98 2.48 13.39
C ALA A 15 -2.92 3.63 12.97
N PHE A 16 -4.17 3.63 13.46
CA PHE A 16 -5.11 4.74 13.23
C PHE A 16 -4.53 6.08 13.67
N ILE A 17 -4.02 6.16 14.91
CA ILE A 17 -3.46 7.39 15.47
C ILE A 17 -2.24 7.85 14.66
N ALA A 18 -1.35 6.92 14.32
CA ALA A 18 -0.15 7.23 13.53
C ALA A 18 -0.50 7.76 12.13
N MET A 19 -1.46 7.13 11.45
CA MET A 19 -1.90 7.55 10.12
C MET A 19 -2.64 8.90 10.16
N ALA A 20 -3.50 9.13 11.15
CA ALA A 20 -4.17 10.42 11.33
C ALA A 20 -3.18 11.55 11.61
N ALA A 21 -2.20 11.32 12.50
CA ALA A 21 -1.14 12.28 12.78
C ALA A 21 -0.27 12.56 11.54
N GLY A 22 0.07 11.52 10.77
CA GLY A 22 0.79 11.65 9.51
C GLY A 22 0.04 12.49 8.48
N ALA A 23 -1.28 12.28 8.34
CA ALA A 23 -2.12 13.07 7.43
C ALA A 23 -2.10 14.57 7.80
N ILE A 24 -2.25 14.88 9.09
CA ILE A 24 -2.18 16.26 9.59
C ILE A 24 -0.78 16.85 9.33
N TYR A 25 0.28 16.11 9.63
CA TYR A 25 1.66 16.55 9.44
C TYR A 25 1.94 16.92 7.97
N PHE A 26 1.65 16.02 7.03
CA PHE A 26 1.90 16.29 5.61
C PHE A 26 1.04 17.44 5.06
N ALA A 27 -0.18 17.61 5.58
CA ALA A 27 -1.05 18.73 5.19
C ALA A 27 -0.48 20.08 5.64
N LEU A 28 0.03 20.16 6.88
CA LEU A 28 0.62 21.37 7.44
C LEU A 28 1.96 21.72 6.77
N GLU A 29 2.80 20.71 6.50
CA GLU A 29 4.12 20.90 5.88
C GLU A 29 4.05 21.21 4.37
N ARG A 30 2.87 21.13 3.76
CA ARG A 30 2.66 21.36 2.32
C ARG A 30 3.27 22.68 1.84
N ASN A 31 3.13 23.76 2.61
CA ASN A 31 3.61 25.08 2.19
C ASN A 31 5.11 25.31 2.48
N ASN A 32 5.76 24.40 3.23
CA ASN A 32 7.17 24.45 3.56
C ASN A 32 8.07 23.80 2.50
N VAL A 33 7.48 23.24 1.43
CA VAL A 33 8.20 22.73 0.26
C VAL A 33 7.94 23.58 -0.98
N ALA A 34 8.88 23.52 -1.94
CA ALA A 34 8.73 24.19 -3.23
C ALA A 34 7.45 23.75 -3.95
N ALA A 35 6.83 24.66 -4.69
CA ALA A 35 5.52 24.48 -5.31
C ALA A 35 5.40 23.18 -6.14
N GLN A 36 6.47 22.82 -6.85
CA GLN A 36 6.54 21.60 -7.67
C GLN A 36 6.44 20.28 -6.89
N TYR A 37 6.70 20.28 -5.58
CA TYR A 37 6.66 19.08 -4.72
C TYR A 37 5.40 19.02 -3.83
N ARG A 38 4.56 20.05 -3.84
CA ARG A 38 3.36 20.11 -3.00
C ARG A 38 2.34 19.02 -3.33
N SER A 39 2.29 18.57 -4.59
CA SER A 39 1.44 17.45 -4.98
C SER A 39 1.85 16.15 -4.30
N ALA A 40 3.14 15.92 -4.06
CA ALA A 40 3.60 14.75 -3.32
C ALA A 40 3.11 14.78 -1.86
N LEU A 41 3.16 15.94 -1.19
CA LEU A 41 2.63 16.07 0.19
C LEU A 41 1.11 15.95 0.25
N ASN A 42 0.39 16.45 -0.76
CA ASN A 42 -1.05 16.21 -0.89
C ASN A 42 -1.37 14.72 -1.00
N MET A 43 -0.61 13.97 -1.82
CA MET A 43 -0.79 12.52 -1.94
C MET A 43 -0.44 11.80 -0.65
N ALA A 44 0.64 12.19 0.04
CA ALA A 44 1.00 11.63 1.34
C ALA A 44 -0.12 11.85 2.37
N THR A 45 -0.72 13.05 2.38
CA THR A 45 -1.88 13.39 3.20
C THR A 45 -3.06 12.46 2.90
N LEU A 46 -3.40 12.28 1.62
CA LEU A 46 -4.50 11.41 1.20
C LEU A 46 -4.26 9.94 1.58
N ILE A 47 -3.05 9.44 1.35
CA ILE A 47 -2.67 8.06 1.70
C ILE A 47 -2.85 7.83 3.20
N CYS A 48 -2.26 8.71 4.03
CA CYS A 48 -2.39 8.62 5.47
C CYS A 48 -3.84 8.77 5.95
N PHE A 49 -4.61 9.67 5.34
CA PHE A 49 -6.02 9.86 5.70
C PHE A 49 -6.88 8.64 5.38
N ILE A 50 -6.73 8.08 4.17
CA ILE A 50 -7.47 6.87 3.75
C ILE A 50 -7.11 5.71 4.68
N ALA A 51 -5.82 5.47 4.93
CA ALA A 51 -5.37 4.43 5.85
C ALA A 51 -5.93 4.63 7.27
N ALA A 52 -5.98 5.87 7.77
CA ALA A 52 -6.57 6.16 9.07
C ALA A 52 -8.06 5.74 9.13
N VAL A 53 -8.85 6.09 8.11
CA VAL A 53 -10.27 5.68 8.04
C VAL A 53 -10.41 4.15 8.08
N GLN A 54 -9.54 3.44 7.36
CA GLN A 54 -9.57 1.99 7.28
C GLN A 54 -9.17 1.32 8.60
N TYR A 55 -8.09 1.78 9.24
CA TYR A 55 -7.68 1.29 10.57
C TYR A 55 -8.70 1.61 11.66
N PHE A 56 -9.39 2.76 11.56
CA PHE A 56 -10.51 3.07 12.46
C PHE A 56 -11.67 2.08 12.29
N GLY A 57 -11.95 1.65 11.06
CA GLY A 57 -12.94 0.59 10.79
C GLY A 57 -12.51 -0.76 11.36
N MET A 58 -11.27 -1.19 11.11
CA MET A 58 -10.75 -2.50 11.53
C MET A 58 -10.74 -2.67 13.06
N LYS A 59 -10.51 -1.60 13.83
CA LYS A 59 -10.58 -1.66 15.31
C LYS A 59 -11.97 -2.07 15.83
N GLY A 60 -13.03 -1.78 15.06
CA GLY A 60 -14.41 -2.11 15.40
C GLY A 60 -14.78 -3.55 15.04
N VAL A 61 -14.03 -4.15 14.11
CA VAL A 61 -14.20 -5.55 13.69
C VAL A 61 -13.50 -6.52 14.66
N VAL A 62 -12.44 -6.09 15.35
CA VAL A 62 -11.75 -6.91 16.35
C VAL A 62 -12.31 -6.64 17.76
N GLY A 63 -13.17 -7.55 18.23
CA GLY A 63 -13.50 -7.67 19.64
C GLY A 63 -14.43 -6.57 20.17
N ILE A 64 -15.71 -6.64 19.75
CA ILE A 64 -16.80 -5.96 20.47
C ILE A 64 -16.90 -6.55 21.90
N ASP A 65 -16.58 -7.84 22.10
CA ASP A 65 -16.69 -8.54 23.40
C ASP A 65 -15.43 -9.34 23.82
N GLY A 66 -14.25 -9.11 23.22
CA GLY A 66 -13.00 -9.81 23.60
C GLY A 66 -12.89 -11.29 23.18
N GLY A 67 -13.97 -11.89 22.68
CA GLY A 67 -14.00 -13.26 22.15
C GLY A 67 -13.41 -13.41 20.74
N VAL A 68 -12.81 -14.58 20.47
CA VAL A 68 -12.26 -14.96 19.15
C VAL A 68 -13.36 -15.06 18.08
N ASP A 69 -14.58 -15.39 18.48
CA ASP A 69 -15.74 -15.55 17.59
C ASP A 69 -16.26 -14.21 17.02
N VAL A 70 -15.78 -13.07 17.54
CA VAL A 70 -16.16 -11.72 17.11
C VAL A 70 -15.18 -11.17 16.06
N ILE A 71 -14.23 -11.95 15.55
CA ILE A 71 -13.54 -11.59 14.30
C ILE A 71 -14.53 -11.87 13.18
N ILE A 72 -15.33 -10.85 12.82
CA ILE A 72 -16.54 -10.93 11.97
C ILE A 72 -16.19 -11.19 10.48
N ALA A 73 -15.32 -12.16 10.20
CA ALA A 73 -14.53 -12.31 8.98
C ALA A 73 -13.29 -11.40 8.95
N PHE A 74 -12.21 -11.95 8.41
CA PHE A 74 -10.97 -11.22 8.13
C PHE A 74 -11.34 -9.95 7.33
N PRO A 75 -10.88 -8.73 7.68
CA PRO A 75 -11.29 -7.48 7.02
C PRO A 75 -10.59 -7.32 5.67
N THR A 76 -10.73 -8.32 4.81
CA THR A 76 -10.10 -8.45 3.50
C THR A 76 -10.54 -7.30 2.62
N GLU A 77 -11.84 -7.03 2.57
CA GLU A 77 -12.46 -5.98 1.77
C GLU A 77 -11.96 -4.60 2.21
N LEU A 78 -11.94 -4.33 3.52
CA LEU A 78 -11.42 -3.05 4.04
C LEU A 78 -9.97 -2.81 3.60
N ARG A 79 -9.14 -3.85 3.70
CA ARG A 79 -7.73 -3.76 3.32
C ARG A 79 -7.53 -3.59 1.81
N TYR A 80 -8.24 -4.34 0.99
CA TYR A 80 -8.10 -4.23 -0.46
C TYR A 80 -8.70 -2.94 -1.01
N VAL A 81 -9.75 -2.39 -0.38
CA VAL A 81 -10.23 -1.03 -0.68
C VAL A 81 -9.18 0.02 -0.30
N ASP A 82 -8.54 -0.11 0.87
CA ASP A 82 -7.40 0.76 1.24
C ASP A 82 -6.31 0.71 0.18
N TRP A 83 -5.81 -0.49 -0.13
CA TRP A 83 -4.71 -0.68 -1.07
C TRP A 83 -5.06 -0.18 -2.46
N LEU A 84 -6.25 -0.51 -2.98
CA LEU A 84 -6.67 -0.06 -4.31
C LEU A 84 -6.69 1.47 -4.44
N LEU A 85 -6.86 2.20 -3.33
CA LEU A 85 -6.81 3.67 -3.33
C LEU A 85 -5.40 4.20 -3.02
N THR A 86 -4.66 3.58 -2.10
CA THR A 86 -3.40 4.12 -1.58
C THR A 86 -2.17 3.66 -2.36
N THR A 87 -2.11 2.42 -2.85
CA THR A 87 -0.95 1.92 -3.60
C THR A 87 -0.79 2.60 -4.97
N PRO A 88 -1.85 2.96 -5.73
CA PRO A 88 -1.68 3.75 -6.95
C PRO A 88 -1.12 5.14 -6.66
N LEU A 89 -1.52 5.75 -5.55
CA LEU A 89 -1.00 7.05 -5.11
C LEU A 89 0.49 6.93 -4.72
N LEU A 90 0.87 5.88 -4.00
CA LEU A 90 2.25 5.62 -3.61
C LEU A 90 3.17 5.45 -4.83
N VAL A 91 2.79 4.64 -5.82
CA VAL A 91 3.62 4.46 -7.02
C VAL A 91 3.62 5.71 -7.91
N ALA A 92 2.53 6.47 -7.95
CA ALA A 92 2.45 7.72 -8.70
C ALA A 92 3.31 8.85 -8.09
N MET A 93 3.71 8.78 -6.82
CA MET A 93 4.68 9.72 -6.25
C MET A 93 6.03 9.71 -6.97
N VAL A 94 6.48 8.56 -7.48
CA VAL A 94 7.78 8.41 -8.16
C VAL A 94 7.89 9.32 -9.39
N PRO A 95 7.02 9.21 -10.41
CA PRO A 95 7.06 10.08 -11.58
C PRO A 95 6.81 11.57 -11.24
N ILE A 96 6.04 11.85 -10.18
CA ILE A 96 5.80 13.24 -9.72
C ILE A 96 7.08 13.85 -9.15
N MET A 97 7.79 13.11 -8.29
CA MET A 97 9.04 13.56 -7.68
C MET A 97 10.16 13.72 -8.72
N LEU A 98 10.20 12.85 -9.73
CA LEU A 98 11.10 12.99 -10.88
C LEU A 98 10.63 14.04 -11.90
N GLN A 99 9.43 14.59 -11.75
CA GLN A 99 8.81 15.52 -12.69
C GLN A 99 8.76 14.97 -14.13
N THR A 100 8.58 13.65 -14.30
CA THR A 100 8.51 13.01 -15.62
C THR A 100 7.16 13.26 -16.28
N ARG A 101 6.95 14.46 -16.82
CA ARG A 101 5.78 14.75 -17.67
C ARG A 101 6.00 14.09 -19.04
N GLY A 102 5.15 13.13 -19.40
CA GLY A 102 5.08 12.59 -20.77
C GLY A 102 5.76 11.24 -21.07
N ARG A 103 6.24 10.49 -20.06
CA ARG A 103 6.93 9.19 -20.29
C ARG A 103 6.06 7.94 -20.12
N GLY A 104 4.75 8.06 -19.92
CA GLY A 104 3.85 6.92 -19.67
C GLY A 104 4.14 6.14 -18.37
N LEU A 105 5.20 6.47 -17.64
CA LEU A 105 5.62 5.81 -16.41
C LEU A 105 4.52 5.80 -15.35
N MET A 106 3.87 6.93 -15.10
CA MET A 106 2.76 7.03 -14.14
C MET A 106 1.65 6.04 -14.50
N THR A 107 1.18 6.10 -15.75
CA THR A 107 0.11 5.21 -16.23
C THR A 107 0.51 3.75 -16.12
N ARG A 108 1.74 3.41 -16.51
CA ARG A 108 2.25 2.03 -16.43
C ARG A 108 2.33 1.51 -15.00
N LEU A 109 2.93 2.29 -14.09
CA LEU A 109 3.01 1.92 -12.67
C LEU A 109 1.63 1.74 -12.04
N VAL A 110 0.70 2.67 -12.31
CA VAL A 110 -0.68 2.58 -11.81
C VAL A 110 -1.43 1.38 -12.38
N ILE A 111 -1.25 1.05 -13.66
CA ILE A 111 -1.88 -0.14 -14.26
C ILE A 111 -1.34 -1.42 -13.62
N PHE A 112 -0.01 -1.54 -13.47
CA PHE A 112 0.57 -2.69 -12.79
C PHE A 112 0.11 -2.79 -11.34
N ASP A 113 -0.03 -1.67 -10.64
CA ASP A 113 -0.50 -1.63 -9.26
C ASP A 113 -1.97 -2.08 -9.14
N ILE A 114 -2.85 -1.58 -10.02
CA ILE A 114 -4.26 -2.02 -10.07
C ILE A 114 -4.35 -3.52 -10.37
N ILE A 115 -3.55 -4.04 -11.32
CA ILE A 115 -3.49 -5.48 -11.60
C ILE A 115 -3.02 -6.24 -10.36
N MET A 116 -1.96 -5.78 -9.71
CA MET A 116 -1.42 -6.39 -8.49
C MET A 116 -2.48 -6.50 -7.40
N ILE A 117 -3.17 -5.41 -7.07
CA ILE A 117 -4.16 -5.38 -5.99
C ILE A 117 -5.42 -6.18 -6.36
N THR A 118 -5.96 -6.01 -7.57
CA THR A 118 -7.21 -6.68 -7.96
C THR A 118 -7.05 -8.19 -8.07
N THR A 119 -5.93 -8.67 -8.63
CA THR A 119 -5.65 -10.11 -8.71
C THR A 119 -5.32 -10.68 -7.34
N GLY A 120 -4.58 -9.95 -6.49
CA GLY A 120 -4.36 -10.34 -5.10
C GLY A 120 -5.68 -10.54 -4.34
N TYR A 121 -6.65 -9.62 -4.51
CA TYR A 121 -7.98 -9.71 -3.89
C TYR A 121 -8.75 -10.96 -4.34
N LEU A 122 -8.78 -11.21 -5.65
CA LEU A 122 -9.43 -12.39 -6.21
C LEU A 122 -8.81 -13.69 -5.69
N GLY A 123 -7.49 -13.73 -5.54
CA GLY A 123 -6.79 -14.85 -4.92
C GLY A 123 -7.16 -15.04 -3.45
N GLU A 124 -7.17 -13.95 -2.66
CA GLU A 124 -7.43 -14.01 -1.22
C GLU A 124 -8.87 -14.43 -0.92
N ILE A 125 -9.84 -13.94 -1.71
CA ILE A 125 -11.23 -14.40 -1.62
C ILE A 125 -11.36 -15.88 -1.97
N ALA A 126 -10.68 -16.34 -3.03
CA ALA A 126 -10.73 -17.74 -3.42
C ALA A 126 -10.23 -18.68 -2.30
N ILE A 127 -9.23 -18.25 -1.52
CA ILE A 127 -8.74 -18.97 -0.33
C ILE A 127 -9.79 -18.93 0.79
N ASN A 128 -10.34 -17.74 1.07
CA ASN A 128 -11.24 -17.52 2.20
C ASN A 128 -12.61 -18.23 2.04
N THR A 129 -13.16 -18.27 0.82
CA THR A 129 -14.51 -18.84 0.59
C THR A 129 -14.49 -20.36 0.45
N LYS A 130 -13.33 -20.98 0.17
CA LYS A 130 -13.17 -22.43 -0.09
C LYS A 130 -14.02 -23.00 -1.25
N ASP A 131 -14.86 -22.18 -1.88
CA ASP A 131 -15.71 -22.52 -3.02
C ASP A 131 -14.96 -22.44 -4.36
N THR A 132 -13.75 -21.90 -4.36
CA THR A 132 -12.91 -21.71 -5.56
C THR A 132 -11.69 -22.64 -5.53
N SER A 133 -11.26 -23.14 -6.70
CA SER A 133 -10.13 -24.07 -6.75
C SER A 133 -8.83 -23.42 -6.25
N GLY A 134 -8.04 -24.17 -5.47
CA GLY A 134 -6.72 -23.70 -5.02
C GLY A 134 -5.81 -23.28 -6.18
N MET A 135 -5.96 -23.92 -7.35
CA MET A 135 -5.25 -23.53 -8.57
C MET A 135 -5.56 -22.09 -9.00
N PHE A 136 -6.82 -21.64 -8.92
CA PHE A 136 -7.18 -20.26 -9.26
C PHE A 136 -6.50 -19.26 -8.31
N ALA A 137 -6.48 -19.54 -7.01
CA ALA A 137 -5.80 -18.68 -6.02
C ALA A 137 -4.31 -18.54 -6.32
N TRP A 138 -3.64 -19.63 -6.70
CA TRP A 138 -2.23 -19.63 -7.11
C TRP A 138 -1.96 -18.86 -8.40
N ILE A 139 -2.83 -18.98 -9.40
CA ILE A 139 -2.71 -18.21 -10.65
C ILE A 139 -2.86 -16.72 -10.36
N MET A 140 -3.87 -16.34 -9.57
CA MET A 140 -4.10 -14.94 -9.18
C MET A 140 -2.93 -14.37 -8.38
N PHE A 141 -2.38 -15.14 -7.43
CA PHE A 141 -1.18 -14.78 -6.68
C PHE A 141 0.03 -14.59 -7.60
N GLY A 142 0.24 -15.48 -8.57
CA GLY A 142 1.32 -15.38 -9.55
C GLY A 142 1.21 -14.13 -10.43
N VAL A 143 0.01 -13.80 -10.90
CA VAL A 143 -0.24 -12.57 -11.68
C VAL A 143 0.00 -11.33 -10.82
N SER A 144 -0.48 -11.32 -9.57
CA SER A 144 -0.27 -10.23 -8.63
C SER A 144 1.22 -9.98 -8.38
N THR A 145 1.95 -11.05 -8.08
CA THR A 145 3.40 -11.01 -7.82
C THR A 145 4.18 -10.57 -9.06
N LEU A 146 3.80 -11.02 -10.25
CA LEU A 146 4.44 -10.58 -11.49
C LEU A 146 4.23 -9.08 -11.72
N ALA A 147 3.01 -8.57 -11.52
CA ALA A 147 2.73 -7.14 -11.65
C ALA A 147 3.55 -6.30 -10.66
N TRP A 148 3.71 -6.76 -9.41
CA TRP A 148 4.61 -6.16 -8.43
C TRP A 148 6.07 -6.16 -8.89
N LEU A 149 6.57 -7.28 -9.39
CA LEU A 149 7.95 -7.37 -9.90
C LEU A 149 8.19 -6.46 -11.10
N LEU A 150 7.17 -6.20 -11.93
CA LEU A 150 7.24 -5.23 -13.02
C LEU A 150 7.33 -3.78 -12.50
N ILE A 151 6.64 -3.45 -11.40
CA ILE A 151 6.84 -2.17 -10.69
C ILE A 151 8.28 -2.07 -10.20
N VAL A 152 8.78 -3.10 -9.50
CA VAL A 152 10.17 -3.13 -8.99
C VAL A 152 11.18 -2.99 -10.13
N PHE A 153 10.97 -3.70 -11.24
CA PHE A 153 11.81 -3.58 -12.44
C PHE A 153 11.86 -2.14 -12.94
N ASP A 154 10.71 -1.46 -13.03
CA ASP A 154 10.66 -0.07 -13.46
C ASP A 154 11.47 0.85 -12.53
N LEU A 155 11.36 0.66 -11.22
CA LEU A 155 12.04 1.48 -10.22
C LEU A 155 13.56 1.29 -10.18
N PHE A 156 14.05 0.09 -10.49
CA PHE A 156 15.48 -0.24 -10.42
C PHE A 156 16.19 -0.21 -11.77
N ILE A 157 15.48 -0.39 -12.88
CA ILE A 157 16.07 -0.50 -14.21
C ILE A 157 15.60 0.66 -15.09
N SER A 158 14.29 0.78 -15.32
CA SER A 158 13.75 1.74 -16.30
C SER A 158 14.08 3.19 -15.96
N ILE A 159 14.04 3.56 -14.68
CA ILE A 159 14.16 4.96 -14.23
C ILE A 159 15.44 5.25 -13.43
N ASP A 160 16.34 4.28 -13.26
CA ASP A 160 17.53 4.46 -12.40
C ASP A 160 18.43 5.61 -12.89
N LYS A 161 18.57 5.76 -14.21
CA LYS A 161 19.29 6.90 -14.81
C LYS A 161 18.63 8.25 -14.49
N ASP A 162 17.30 8.31 -14.44
CA ASP A 162 16.58 9.54 -14.10
C ASP A 162 16.73 9.87 -12.61
N ILE A 163 16.63 8.86 -11.73
CA ILE A 163 16.89 8.98 -10.29
C ILE A 163 18.30 9.50 -10.05
N ASN A 164 19.31 8.97 -10.74
CA ASN A 164 20.71 9.37 -10.55
C ASN A 164 21.00 10.82 -10.98
N LYS A 165 20.24 11.35 -11.93
CA LYS A 165 20.31 12.74 -12.41
C LYS A 165 19.52 13.73 -11.54
N ALA A 166 18.61 13.25 -10.70
CA ALA A 166 17.81 14.12 -9.83
C ALA A 166 18.66 14.82 -8.76
N PRO A 167 18.21 15.97 -8.22
CA PRO A 167 18.85 16.63 -7.08
C PRO A 167 19.02 15.67 -5.91
N ARG A 168 20.13 15.80 -5.16
CA ARG A 168 20.51 14.86 -4.10
C ARG A 168 19.37 14.50 -3.13
N PRO A 169 18.59 15.45 -2.57
CA PRO A 169 17.49 15.11 -1.67
C PRO A 169 16.40 14.25 -2.32
N ILE A 170 16.09 14.52 -3.60
CA ILE A 170 15.07 13.78 -4.36
C ILE A 170 15.59 12.39 -4.71
N ARG A 171 16.83 12.29 -5.18
CA ARG A 171 17.49 11.01 -5.49
C ARG A 171 17.54 10.10 -4.28
N ASP A 172 17.96 10.63 -3.13
CA ASP A 172 18.12 9.84 -1.91
C ASP A 172 16.74 9.39 -1.41
N GLY A 173 15.72 10.26 -1.43
CA GLY A 173 14.33 9.90 -1.12
C GLY A 173 13.75 8.83 -2.05
N LEU A 174 14.00 8.92 -3.36
CA LEU A 174 13.53 7.91 -4.32
C LEU A 174 14.25 6.57 -4.18
N ARG A 175 15.54 6.57 -3.83
CA ARG A 175 16.30 5.35 -3.51
C ARG A 175 15.75 4.67 -2.25
N THR A 176 15.34 5.44 -1.25
CA THR A 176 14.66 4.90 -0.07
C THR A 176 13.28 4.36 -0.46
N LEU A 177 12.49 5.11 -1.23
CA LEU A 177 11.15 4.71 -1.66
C LEU A 177 11.16 3.38 -2.44
N ARG A 178 12.09 3.18 -3.37
CA ARG A 178 12.18 1.90 -4.10
C ARG A 178 12.51 0.72 -3.18
N LEU A 179 13.27 0.93 -2.11
CA LEU A 179 13.53 -0.11 -1.11
C LEU A 179 12.27 -0.44 -0.30
N PHE A 180 11.43 0.56 0.03
CA PHE A 180 10.12 0.31 0.65
C PHE A 180 9.18 -0.48 -0.27
N ILE A 181 9.14 -0.16 -1.57
CA ILE A 181 8.30 -0.89 -2.53
C ILE A 181 8.83 -2.32 -2.78
N THR A 182 10.13 -2.57 -2.63
CA THR A 182 10.70 -3.92 -2.83
C THR A 182 10.73 -4.76 -1.55
N PHE A 183 11.26 -4.24 -0.45
CA PHE A 183 11.41 -5.00 0.79
C PHE A 183 10.32 -4.69 1.80
N GLY A 184 9.82 -3.47 1.83
CA GLY A 184 8.69 -3.11 2.69
C GLY A 184 7.40 -3.78 2.24
N TRP A 185 7.13 -3.85 0.94
CA TRP A 185 5.90 -4.47 0.42
C TRP A 185 5.97 -5.99 0.35
N SER A 186 7.15 -6.62 0.43
CA SER A 186 7.26 -8.09 0.36
C SER A 186 6.55 -8.79 1.52
N ILE A 187 6.30 -8.09 2.63
CA ILE A 187 5.53 -8.61 3.78
C ILE A 187 4.11 -9.04 3.37
N TYR A 188 3.51 -8.41 2.35
CA TYR A 188 2.15 -8.70 1.91
C TYR A 188 2.03 -10.01 1.12
N PRO A 189 2.80 -10.27 0.05
CA PRO A 189 2.77 -11.56 -0.62
C PRO A 189 3.26 -12.69 0.29
N ILE A 190 4.22 -12.45 1.19
CA ILE A 190 4.61 -13.45 2.20
C ILE A 190 3.44 -13.74 3.16
N GLY A 191 2.73 -12.70 3.61
CA GLY A 191 1.54 -12.84 4.44
C GLY A 191 0.34 -13.46 3.73
N TYR A 192 0.30 -13.44 2.39
CA TYR A 192 -0.68 -14.16 1.59
C TYR A 192 -0.37 -15.67 1.58
N GLU A 193 0.91 -16.02 1.36
CA GLU A 193 1.39 -17.42 1.31
C GLU A 193 1.23 -18.18 2.63
N LEU A 194 1.34 -17.49 3.77
CA LEU A 194 1.28 -18.09 5.10
C LEU A 194 -0.15 -18.40 5.60
N ARG A 195 -1.18 -18.30 4.74
CA ARG A 195 -2.60 -18.45 5.11
C ARG A 195 -3.16 -19.85 4.93
#